data_AF-A0A523QPR1-F1
#
_entry.id   AF-A0A523QPR1-F1
#
_cell.length_a   1.000
_cell.length_b   1.000
_cell.length_c   1.000
_cell.angle_alpha   90.00
_cell.angle_beta   90.00
_cell.angle_gamma   90.00
#
_symmetry.space_group_name_H-M   'P 1'
#
loop_
_entity.id
_entity.type
_entity.pdbx_description
1 polymer ?
#
loop_
_entity_poly.entity_id
_entity_poly.type
_entity_poly.pdbx_seq_one_letter_code
_entity_poly.pdbx_strand_id
1 'polypeptide(L)'
;EYADLSKDDMVLMIIPAANCGIGAGEKLGTGVNFYLNIDGDIDEYHRKVKSKGARIITDIKDEPYGIRDFTIEDVNGYQLTFNQIVGKKCLSCGMPLSKAEDFGGGNPANVYCVHCANPDGSLKKYEEVYEGMIGFMMNTQSMDRETAEKAAKEYMATMPAWQGK
;
A
#
# COMPACT_ATOMS: atom_id res chain seq x y z
N GLU A 1 18.03 11.59 1.23
CA GLU A 1 18.60 10.63 0.27
C GLU A 1 18.47 9.25 0.88
N TYR A 2 17.97 8.27 0.14
CA TYR A 2 17.89 6.88 0.54
C TYR A 2 18.20 6.01 -0.68
N ALA A 3 18.62 4.77 -0.46
CA ALA A 3 18.76 3.75 -1.49
C ALA A 3 17.86 2.57 -1.18
N ASP A 4 17.30 1.93 -2.20
CA ASP A 4 16.51 0.71 -2.08
C ASP A 4 17.20 -0.48 -2.75
N LEU A 5 17.06 -1.65 -2.13
CA LEU A 5 17.44 -2.94 -2.69
C LEU A 5 16.19 -3.82 -2.69
N SER A 6 15.83 -4.36 -3.85
CA SER A 6 14.61 -5.15 -4.02
C SER A 6 14.92 -6.53 -4.60
N LYS A 7 14.33 -7.57 -4.01
CA LYS A 7 14.40 -8.94 -4.51
C LYS A 7 13.19 -9.75 -4.02
N ASP A 8 12.50 -10.43 -4.93
CA ASP A 8 11.39 -11.34 -4.61
C ASP A 8 10.37 -10.69 -3.64
N ASP A 9 9.90 -9.49 -4.00
CA ASP A 9 8.97 -8.64 -3.24
C ASP A 9 9.47 -8.11 -1.87
N MET A 10 10.69 -8.46 -1.47
CA MET A 10 11.34 -7.87 -0.31
C MET A 10 12.05 -6.58 -0.71
N VAL A 11 11.84 -5.51 0.07
CA VAL A 11 12.50 -4.22 -0.10
C VAL A 11 13.31 -3.89 1.15
N LEU A 12 14.59 -3.56 0.97
CA LEU A 12 15.47 -3.02 2.00
C LEU A 12 15.80 -1.56 1.68
N MET A 13 15.42 -0.66 2.57
CA MET A 13 15.74 0.76 2.46
C MET A 13 16.97 1.10 3.31
N ILE A 14 17.96 1.74 2.70
CA ILE A 14 19.18 2.22 3.35
C ILE A 14 19.11 3.74 3.43
N ILE A 15 19.15 4.27 4.65
CA ILE A 15 19.08 5.70 4.94
C ILE A 15 20.38 6.11 5.65
N PRO A 16 21.03 7.23 5.28
CA PRO A 16 22.19 7.72 6.00
C PRO A 16 21.93 7.89 7.49
N ALA A 17 22.79 7.30 8.32
CA ALA A 17 22.68 7.31 9.77
C ALA A 17 23.06 8.65 10.41
N ALA A 18 23.08 9.76 9.64
CA ALA A 18 23.61 11.06 10.08
C ALA A 18 22.97 11.59 11.38
N ASN A 19 21.78 11.10 11.74
CA ASN A 19 21.03 11.47 12.95
C ASN A 19 20.77 10.31 13.92
N CYS A 20 21.33 9.13 13.68
CA CYS A 20 21.19 7.97 14.57
C CYS A 20 22.51 7.77 15.34
N GLY A 21 22.43 7.65 16.67
CA GLY A 21 23.61 7.29 17.47
C GLY A 21 24.16 5.95 16.99
N ILE A 22 25.41 5.93 16.53
CA ILE A 22 26.12 4.69 16.18
C ILE A 22 27.36 4.61 17.07
N GLY A 23 27.17 4.05 18.26
CA GLY A 23 28.23 3.90 19.27
C GLY A 23 28.03 2.64 20.10
N ALA A 24 29.10 2.17 20.76
CA ALA A 24 29.08 0.93 21.54
C ALA A 24 28.14 0.95 22.77
N GLY A 25 27.65 2.12 23.16
CA GLY A 25 26.65 2.29 24.23
C GLY A 25 25.20 2.29 23.75
N GLU A 26 24.97 2.24 22.44
CA GLU A 26 23.63 2.26 21.86
C GLU A 26 22.97 0.89 21.93
N LYS A 27 21.63 0.89 21.91
CA LYS A 27 20.87 -0.36 21.88
C LYS A 27 21.09 -1.09 20.54
N LEU A 28 20.95 -2.42 20.55
CA LEU A 28 21.23 -3.27 19.38
C LEU A 28 20.39 -2.89 18.15
N GLY A 29 19.15 -2.46 18.35
CA GLY A 29 18.25 -2.07 17.26
C GLY A 29 18.42 -0.64 16.79
N THR A 30 19.33 0.16 17.36
CA THR A 30 19.52 1.55 16.93
C THR A 30 19.89 1.60 15.45
N GLY A 31 19.09 2.35 14.68
CA GLY A 31 19.25 2.46 13.23
C GLY A 31 18.51 1.38 12.41
N VAL A 32 17.77 0.47 13.05
CA VAL A 32 16.96 -0.56 12.39
C VAL A 32 15.48 -0.29 12.59
N ASN A 33 14.73 -0.18 11.50
CA ASN A 33 13.27 -0.09 11.49
C ASN A 33 12.69 -1.18 10.59
N PHE A 34 11.74 -1.95 11.10
CA PHE A 34 10.94 -2.89 10.34
C PHE A 34 9.63 -2.23 9.90
N TYR A 35 9.42 -2.06 8.61
CA TYR A 35 8.18 -1.54 8.05
C TYR A 35 7.29 -2.69 7.61
N LEU A 36 6.25 -3.00 8.40
CA LEU A 36 5.48 -4.24 8.32
C LEU A 36 4.03 -3.94 7.95
N ASN A 37 3.57 -4.46 6.81
CA ASN A 37 2.14 -4.47 6.51
C ASN A 37 1.44 -5.50 7.40
N ILE A 38 0.26 -5.17 7.93
CA ILE A 38 -0.50 -6.08 8.79
C ILE A 38 -1.84 -6.47 8.16
N ASP A 39 -2.27 -7.69 8.45
CA ASP A 39 -3.64 -8.13 8.27
C ASP A 39 -4.54 -7.61 9.39
N GLY A 40 -5.84 -7.50 9.13
CA GLY A 40 -6.84 -7.08 10.12
C GLY A 40 -7.01 -5.56 10.23
N ASP A 41 -7.39 -5.08 11.41
CA ASP A 41 -7.66 -3.66 11.70
C ASP A 41 -6.50 -3.05 12.50
N ILE A 42 -5.82 -2.07 11.91
CA ILE A 42 -4.67 -1.40 12.52
C ILE A 42 -5.02 -0.57 13.76
N ASP A 43 -6.22 0.01 13.84
CA ASP A 43 -6.67 0.78 15.01
C ASP A 43 -6.98 -0.15 16.20
N GLU A 44 -7.50 -1.35 15.94
CA GLU A 44 -7.60 -2.39 16.96
C GLU A 44 -6.22 -2.86 17.44
N TYR A 45 -5.31 -3.16 16.51
CA TYR A 45 -3.96 -3.63 16.85
C TYR A 45 -3.19 -2.57 17.65
N HIS A 46 -3.25 -1.30 17.24
CA HIS A 46 -2.65 -0.19 17.97
C HIS A 46 -3.18 -0.09 19.41
N ARG A 47 -4.52 -0.14 19.61
CA ARG A 47 -5.13 -0.13 20.96
C ARG A 47 -4.62 -1.28 21.82
N LYS A 48 -4.53 -2.49 21.26
CA LYS A 48 -4.03 -3.69 21.94
C LYS A 48 -2.56 -3.57 22.34
N VAL A 49 -1.72 -3.03 21.47
CA VAL A 49 -0.28 -2.84 21.73
C VAL A 49 -0.07 -1.76 22.81
N LYS A 50 -0.81 -0.65 22.71
CA LYS A 50 -0.81 0.43 23.72
C LYS A 50 -1.29 -0.06 25.09
N SER A 51 -2.35 -0.85 25.15
CA SER A 51 -2.86 -1.40 26.42
C SER A 51 -1.90 -2.37 27.10
N LYS A 52 -0.95 -2.94 26.34
CA LYS A 52 0.11 -3.81 26.85
C LYS A 52 1.37 -3.07 27.28
N GLY A 53 1.39 -1.74 27.20
CA GLY A 53 2.50 -0.91 27.66
C GLY A 53 3.69 -0.85 26.70
N ALA A 54 3.49 -1.13 25.41
CA ALA A 54 4.54 -0.94 24.42
C ALA A 54 4.95 0.54 24.31
N ARG A 55 6.23 0.78 24.04
CA ARG A 55 6.78 2.14 23.87
C ARG A 55 6.41 2.66 22.48
N ILE A 56 5.40 3.53 22.43
CA ILE A 56 4.98 4.19 21.18
C ILE A 56 5.97 5.30 20.84
N ILE A 57 6.58 5.23 19.65
CA ILE A 57 7.50 6.24 19.11
C ILE A 57 6.72 7.28 18.31
N THR A 58 5.84 6.79 17.44
CA THR A 58 4.93 7.60 16.62
C THR A 58 3.53 7.05 16.84
N ASP A 59 2.61 7.90 17.29
CA ASP A 59 1.20 7.52 17.47
C ASP A 59 0.53 7.29 16.10
N ILE A 60 -0.57 6.53 16.10
CA ILE A 60 -1.24 6.14 14.86
C ILE A 60 -1.78 7.34 14.09
N LYS A 61 -1.49 7.38 12.79
CA LYS A 61 -1.93 8.46 11.89
C LYS A 61 -2.01 7.99 10.44
N ASP A 62 -2.69 8.78 9.63
CA ASP A 62 -2.66 8.64 8.19
C ASP A 62 -1.45 9.41 7.63
N GLU A 63 -0.70 8.74 6.77
CA GLU A 63 0.45 9.21 6.01
C GLU A 63 0.05 9.42 4.53
N PRO A 64 0.88 10.11 3.74
CA PRO A 64 0.68 10.24 2.30
C PRO A 64 0.47 8.88 1.61
N TYR A 65 -0.27 8.89 0.49
CA TYR A 65 -0.62 7.70 -0.29
C TYR A 65 -1.55 6.71 0.43
N GLY A 66 -2.29 7.17 1.43
CA GLY A 66 -3.39 6.41 2.03
C GLY A 66 -2.86 5.23 2.82
N ILE A 67 -1.75 5.45 3.50
CA ILE A 67 -1.18 4.51 4.45
C ILE A 67 -1.56 5.02 5.83
N ARG A 68 -2.03 4.15 6.70
CA ARG A 68 -2.12 4.43 8.13
C ARG A 68 -1.06 3.61 8.81
N ASP A 69 -0.26 4.23 9.64
CA ASP A 69 0.79 3.53 10.37
C ASP A 69 1.03 4.10 11.77
N PHE A 70 1.74 3.31 12.57
CA PHE A 70 2.27 3.71 13.87
C PHE A 70 3.57 2.96 14.14
N THR A 71 4.45 3.53 14.97
CA THR A 71 5.76 2.94 15.28
C THR A 71 5.89 2.67 16.76
N ILE A 72 6.39 1.49 17.10
CA ILE A 72 6.79 1.12 18.47
C ILE A 72 8.29 0.86 18.54
N GLU A 73 8.85 0.87 19.75
CA GLU A 73 10.18 0.34 20.01
C GLU A 73 10.13 -0.81 21.02
N ASP A 74 10.91 -1.85 20.76
CA ASP A 74 11.12 -2.94 21.71
C ASP A 74 12.16 -2.58 22.79
N VAL A 75 12.41 -3.52 23.72
CA VAL A 75 13.38 -3.30 24.80
C VAL A 75 14.83 -3.18 24.30
N ASN A 76 15.14 -3.73 23.12
CA ASN A 76 16.46 -3.74 22.50
C ASN A 76 16.67 -2.61 21.49
N GLY A 77 15.74 -1.66 21.37
CA GLY A 77 15.88 -0.49 20.50
C GLY A 77 15.42 -0.68 19.07
N TYR A 78 14.87 -1.84 18.70
CA TYR A 78 14.33 -2.06 17.37
C TYR A 78 13.04 -1.28 17.21
N GLN A 79 12.94 -0.50 16.13
CA GLN A 79 11.68 0.14 15.77
C GLN A 79 10.87 -0.78 14.85
N LEU A 80 9.58 -0.91 15.14
CA LEU A 80 8.63 -1.66 14.32
C LEU A 80 7.52 -0.70 13.94
N THR A 81 7.41 -0.41 12.64
CA THR A 81 6.35 0.41 12.08
C THR A 81 5.32 -0.51 11.43
N PHE A 82 4.12 -0.55 11.99
CA PHE A 82 3.02 -1.33 11.44
C PHE A 82 2.19 -0.43 10.55
N ASN A 83 1.92 -0.88 9.33
CA ASN A 83 1.16 -0.11 8.34
C ASN A 83 -0.02 -0.91 7.80
N GLN A 84 -1.05 -0.18 7.37
CA GLN A 84 -2.18 -0.69 6.63
C GLN A 84 -2.53 0.34 5.55
N ILE A 85 -2.89 -0.12 4.35
CA ILE A 85 -3.42 0.77 3.32
C ILE A 85 -4.85 1.15 3.74
N VAL A 86 -5.04 2.41 4.07
CA VAL A 86 -6.32 3.01 4.46
C VAL A 86 -6.77 3.88 3.29
N GLY A 87 -7.20 3.19 2.24
CA GLY A 87 -7.76 3.78 1.04
C GLY A 87 -8.89 2.90 0.53
N LYS A 88 -9.94 3.52 -0.04
CA LYS A 88 -10.93 2.75 -0.79
C LYS A 88 -10.18 2.04 -1.92
N LYS A 89 -10.46 0.77 -2.19
CA LYS A 89 -9.97 0.14 -3.41
C LYS A 89 -10.95 0.46 -4.53
N CYS A 90 -10.43 0.78 -5.71
CA CYS A 90 -11.22 0.91 -6.92
C CYS A 90 -12.04 -0.37 -7.12
N LEU A 91 -13.36 -0.26 -7.16
CA LEU A 91 -14.24 -1.42 -7.29
C LEU A 91 -14.14 -2.11 -8.66
N SER A 92 -13.42 -1.49 -9.61
CA SER A 92 -13.23 -1.98 -10.98
C SER A 92 -11.89 -2.69 -11.20
N CYS A 93 -10.83 -2.32 -10.49
CA CYS A 93 -9.48 -2.84 -10.75
C CYS A 93 -8.65 -3.07 -9.49
N GLY A 94 -9.20 -2.83 -8.30
CA GLY A 94 -8.51 -3.04 -7.03
C GLY A 94 -7.46 -1.97 -6.67
N MET A 95 -7.21 -0.99 -7.56
CA MET A 95 -6.25 0.08 -7.32
C MET A 95 -6.55 0.85 -6.01
N PRO A 96 -5.57 1.05 -5.11
CA PRO A 96 -5.74 1.89 -3.93
C PRO A 96 -6.10 3.34 -4.28
N LEU A 97 -7.05 3.92 -3.55
CA LEU A 97 -7.48 5.32 -3.69
C LEU A 97 -7.16 6.06 -2.40
N SER A 98 -6.25 7.03 -2.47
CA SER A 98 -5.66 7.68 -1.29
C SER A 98 -5.74 9.20 -1.30
N LYS A 99 -5.63 9.82 -2.47
CA LYS A 99 -5.70 11.28 -2.68
C LYS A 99 -6.72 11.60 -3.77
N ALA A 100 -7.23 12.82 -3.80
CA ALA A 100 -8.33 13.21 -4.70
C ALA A 100 -8.06 12.87 -6.17
N GLU A 101 -6.80 12.96 -6.60
CA GLU A 101 -6.36 12.68 -7.97
C GLU A 101 -6.41 11.19 -8.34
N ASP A 102 -6.43 10.30 -7.36
CA ASP A 102 -6.58 8.86 -7.59
C ASP A 102 -8.02 8.52 -8.00
N PHE A 103 -8.99 9.35 -7.60
CA PHE A 103 -10.41 9.08 -7.80
C PHE A 103 -10.90 9.56 -9.17
N GLY A 104 -11.82 8.79 -9.77
CA GLY A 104 -12.47 9.17 -11.01
C GLY A 104 -13.10 10.56 -10.95
N GLY A 105 -12.75 11.41 -11.91
CA GLY A 105 -13.20 12.81 -11.95
C GLY A 105 -12.63 13.70 -10.83
N GLY A 106 -11.59 13.28 -10.13
CA GLY A 106 -11.00 14.03 -9.03
C GLY A 106 -11.87 14.09 -7.76
N ASN A 107 -12.85 13.19 -7.65
CA ASN A 107 -13.86 13.23 -6.58
C ASN A 107 -13.63 12.11 -5.55
N PRO A 108 -13.23 12.41 -4.30
CA PRO A 108 -13.02 11.42 -3.22
C PRO A 108 -14.25 10.55 -2.87
N ALA A 109 -15.46 10.96 -3.29
CA ALA A 109 -16.66 10.14 -3.14
C ALA A 109 -16.76 9.01 -4.18
N ASN A 110 -16.02 9.11 -5.30
CA ASN A 110 -16.03 8.09 -6.35
C ASN A 110 -15.47 6.76 -5.83
N VAL A 111 -15.98 5.67 -6.38
CA VAL A 111 -15.58 4.29 -6.04
C VAL A 111 -14.65 3.69 -7.09
N TYR A 112 -14.36 4.42 -8.16
CA TYR A 112 -13.46 4.04 -9.24
C TYR A 112 -12.23 4.95 -9.28
N CYS A 113 -11.10 4.42 -9.71
CA CYS A 113 -9.89 5.22 -9.92
C CYS A 113 -9.98 6.05 -11.21
N VAL A 114 -9.10 7.05 -11.32
CA VAL A 114 -8.93 7.90 -12.51
C VAL A 114 -8.66 7.10 -13.79
N HIS A 115 -8.09 5.89 -13.70
CA HIS A 115 -7.83 5.05 -14.87
C HIS A 115 -9.07 4.27 -15.33
N CYS A 116 -9.93 3.86 -14.40
CA CYS A 116 -11.16 3.12 -14.70
C CYS A 116 -12.35 4.03 -14.96
N ALA A 117 -12.29 5.29 -14.56
CA ALA A 117 -13.36 6.25 -14.77
C ALA A 117 -13.12 7.15 -15.99
N ASN A 118 -14.22 7.63 -16.56
CA ASN A 118 -14.26 8.75 -17.50
C ASN A 118 -14.00 10.08 -16.76
N PRO A 119 -13.75 11.19 -17.48
CA PRO A 119 -13.57 12.50 -16.88
C PRO A 119 -14.74 12.97 -16.00
N ASP A 120 -15.96 12.53 -16.31
CA ASP A 120 -17.17 12.81 -15.52
C ASP A 120 -17.32 11.91 -14.28
N GLY A 121 -16.38 10.98 -14.06
CA GLY A 121 -16.39 10.04 -12.95
C GLY A 121 -17.16 8.75 -13.19
N SER A 122 -17.85 8.60 -14.33
CA SER A 122 -18.54 7.35 -14.68
C SER A 122 -17.57 6.21 -14.99
N LEU A 123 -17.94 4.95 -14.72
CA LEU A 123 -17.10 3.80 -15.04
C LEU A 123 -16.99 3.62 -16.57
N LYS A 124 -15.77 3.40 -17.07
CA LYS A 124 -15.51 3.01 -18.47
C LYS A 124 -16.13 1.65 -18.81
N LYS A 125 -16.21 1.33 -20.09
CA LYS A 125 -16.71 0.02 -20.51
C LYS A 125 -15.75 -1.10 -20.09
N TYR A 126 -16.28 -2.31 -19.98
CA TYR A 126 -15.50 -3.48 -19.56
C TYR A 126 -14.28 -3.66 -20.46
N GLU A 127 -14.45 -3.56 -21.78
CA GLU A 127 -13.40 -3.76 -22.77
C GLU A 127 -12.26 -2.75 -22.63
N GLU A 128 -12.59 -1.50 -22.28
CA GLU A 128 -11.61 -0.44 -22.06
C GLU A 128 -10.78 -0.68 -20.80
N VAL A 129 -11.43 -1.10 -19.71
CA VAL A 129 -10.73 -1.43 -18.47
C VAL A 129 -9.92 -2.71 -18.63
N TYR A 130 -10.44 -3.69 -19.38
CA TYR A 130 -9.77 -4.94 -19.69
C TYR A 130 -8.48 -4.73 -20.49
N GLU A 131 -8.52 -3.95 -21.57
CA GLU A 131 -7.30 -3.60 -22.32
C GLU A 131 -6.30 -2.83 -21.44
N GLY A 132 -6.78 -1.93 -20.59
CA GLY A 132 -5.93 -1.24 -19.61
C GLY A 132 -5.26 -2.20 -18.60
N MET A 133 -5.98 -3.20 -18.12
CA MET A 133 -5.45 -4.22 -17.19
C MET A 133 -4.42 -5.12 -17.87
N ILE A 134 -4.66 -5.52 -19.13
CA ILE A 134 -3.68 -6.26 -19.94
C ILE A 134 -2.39 -5.46 -20.05
N GLY A 135 -2.48 -4.19 -20.46
CA GLY A 135 -1.31 -3.31 -20.57
C GLY A 135 -0.57 -3.15 -19.23
N PHE A 136 -1.30 -3.04 -18.12
CA PHE A 136 -0.70 -2.98 -16.78
C PHE A 136 0.05 -4.27 -16.43
N MET A 137 -0.55 -5.44 -16.63
CA MET A 137 0.07 -6.73 -16.32
C MET A 137 1.29 -6.99 -17.22
N MET A 138 1.22 -6.66 -18.51
CA MET A 138 2.37 -6.76 -19.41
C MET A 138 3.54 -5.89 -18.94
N ASN A 139 3.26 -4.64 -18.55
CA ASN A 139 4.31 -3.69 -18.15
C ASN A 139 4.90 -3.98 -16.76
N THR A 140 4.07 -4.38 -15.80
CA THR A 140 4.50 -4.54 -14.40
C THR A 140 4.91 -5.96 -14.03
N GLN A 141 4.34 -6.96 -14.69
CA GLN A 141 4.59 -8.38 -14.40
C GLN A 141 5.35 -9.08 -15.53
N SER A 142 5.77 -8.34 -16.57
CA SER A 142 6.52 -8.86 -17.73
C SER A 142 5.85 -10.05 -18.42
N MET A 143 4.51 -10.08 -18.38
CA MET A 143 3.71 -11.10 -19.04
C MET A 143 3.65 -10.83 -20.55
N ASP A 144 3.65 -11.89 -21.35
CA ASP A 144 3.22 -11.78 -22.74
C ASP A 144 1.72 -11.48 -22.82
N ARG A 145 1.26 -11.02 -23.98
CA ARG A 145 -0.14 -10.58 -24.15
C ARG A 145 -1.15 -11.70 -23.91
N GLU A 146 -0.89 -12.93 -24.37
CA GLU A 146 -1.82 -14.04 -24.23
C GLU A 146 -1.99 -14.42 -22.75
N THR A 147 -0.88 -14.48 -22.01
CA THR A 147 -0.89 -14.70 -20.56
C THR A 147 -1.60 -13.56 -19.83
N ALA A 148 -1.32 -12.31 -20.19
CA ALA A 148 -1.92 -11.13 -19.58
C ALA A 148 -3.44 -11.04 -19.83
N GLU A 149 -3.92 -11.41 -21.01
CA GLU A 149 -5.35 -11.47 -21.34
C GLU A 149 -6.10 -12.44 -20.41
N LYS A 150 -5.58 -13.66 -20.26
CA LYS A 150 -6.17 -14.65 -19.35
C LYS A 150 -6.15 -14.17 -17.90
N ALA A 151 -5.01 -13.68 -17.42
CA ALA A 151 -4.87 -13.19 -16.05
C ALA A 151 -5.78 -11.98 -15.77
N ALA A 152 -5.87 -11.03 -16.70
CA ALA A 152 -6.73 -9.86 -16.58
C ALA A 152 -8.21 -10.27 -16.48
N LYS A 153 -8.64 -11.25 -17.28
CA LYS A 153 -10.03 -11.74 -17.26
C LYS A 153 -10.37 -12.42 -15.93
N GLU A 154 -9.49 -13.32 -15.46
CA GLU A 154 -9.66 -14.01 -14.19
C GLU A 154 -9.68 -13.01 -13.02
N TYR A 155 -8.77 -12.04 -13.01
CA TYR A 155 -8.71 -11.01 -11.97
C TYR A 155 -9.94 -10.11 -11.99
N MET A 156 -10.33 -9.57 -13.14
CA MET A 156 -11.48 -8.67 -13.26
C MET A 156 -12.78 -9.34 -12.83
N ALA A 157 -12.95 -10.65 -13.07
CA ALA A 157 -14.13 -11.38 -12.60
C ALA A 157 -14.28 -11.38 -11.06
N THR A 158 -13.20 -11.16 -10.31
CA THR A 158 -13.24 -11.03 -8.84
C THR A 158 -13.63 -9.63 -8.36
N MET A 159 -13.61 -8.64 -9.25
CA MET A 159 -13.85 -7.24 -8.88
C MET A 159 -15.36 -6.95 -8.76
N PRO A 160 -15.80 -6.20 -7.73
CA PRO A 160 -17.22 -5.91 -7.51
C PRO A 160 -17.94 -5.27 -8.70
N ALA A 161 -17.27 -4.44 -9.49
CA ALA A 161 -17.88 -3.77 -10.64
C ALA A 161 -18.28 -4.72 -11.79
N TRP A 162 -17.71 -5.93 -11.82
CA TRP A 162 -17.84 -6.88 -12.92
C TRP A 162 -18.56 -8.18 -12.53
N GLN A 163 -19.02 -8.28 -11.28
CA GLN A 163 -19.77 -9.45 -10.84
C GLN A 163 -21.09 -9.60 -11.63
N GLY A 164 -21.33 -10.79 -12.17
CA GLY A 164 -22.55 -11.11 -12.93
C GLY A 164 -22.55 -10.65 -14.38
N LYS A 165 -21.40 -10.28 -14.95
CA LYS A 165 -21.20 -10.02 -16.38
C LYS A 165 -20.39 -11.12 -17.05
#